data_AF-A0A345Z5B4-F1
#
_entry.id   AF-A0A345Z5B4-F1
#
_cell.length_a   1.000
_cell.length_b   1.000
_cell.length_c   1.000
_cell.angle_alpha   90.00
_cell.angle_beta   90.00
_cell.angle_gamma   90.00
#
_symmetry.space_group_name_H-M   'P 1'
#
loop_
_entity.id
_entity.type
_entity.pdbx_description
1 polymer ?
#
loop_
_entity_poly.entity_id
_entity_poly.type
_entity_poly.pdbx_seq_one_letter_code
_entity_poly.pdbx_strand_id
1 'polypeptide(L)'
;MNKNYESLKQLIKEDVEDVFKDSNKKIRRPWLGFFIIGVILIIISPIIWGILTATNQAEFNSWWKILLVMVLPVIGAFLAGFYQIQLTNFKKKLKSQINFNKYYKAGLQISIDREVNDCLIQNNKITSAFDLKEYSHLDSSWKLSKNHSFLNFDFKNFQASYGVVNYERYVNKKHEYCKQEFFQLICLEADKSHDFEMFFKTYKFNLDKGHNKVSLESTEFNKLVNLYSSDQIEARKVFPPIKMQKVLDSLNQKDKARFRFLFVKKNTIFGQIKTFNAKHAFRSDFNDFKYDKDNDKLVDNIYKKITQELADINQINDFLNILELY
;
A
#
# COMPACT_ATOMS: atom_id res chain seq x y z
N MET A 1 -12.01 -12.83 -18.68
CA MET A 1 -11.66 -11.88 -19.77
C MET A 1 -10.26 -11.34 -19.51
N ASN A 2 -9.44 -11.14 -20.55
CA ASN A 2 -8.22 -10.35 -20.42
C ASN A 2 -8.62 -8.87 -20.33
N LYS A 3 -8.41 -8.25 -19.16
CA LYS A 3 -8.71 -6.84 -18.93
C LYS A 3 -7.68 -6.00 -19.67
N ASN A 4 -8.11 -5.19 -20.65
CA ASN A 4 -7.21 -4.38 -21.45
C ASN A 4 -6.81 -3.10 -20.68
N TYR A 5 -5.64 -3.12 -20.07
CA TYR A 5 -5.08 -1.99 -19.34
C TYR A 5 -4.12 -1.12 -20.18
N GLU A 6 -4.03 -1.29 -21.51
CA GLU A 6 -3.15 -0.44 -22.35
C GLU A 6 -3.57 1.04 -22.30
N SER A 7 -4.87 1.33 -22.17
CA SER A 7 -5.38 2.69 -21.92
C SER A 7 -4.87 3.27 -20.59
N LEU A 8 -4.80 2.46 -19.53
CA LEU A 8 -4.20 2.85 -18.25
C LEU A 8 -2.69 3.08 -18.39
N LYS A 9 -1.98 2.24 -19.16
CA LYS A 9 -0.54 2.41 -19.39
C LYS A 9 -0.23 3.70 -20.17
N GLN A 10 -1.02 3.98 -21.22
CA GLN A 10 -0.93 5.21 -22.01
C GLN A 10 -1.23 6.45 -21.14
N LEU A 11 -2.28 6.41 -20.31
CA LEU A 11 -2.64 7.49 -19.39
C LEU A 11 -1.53 7.82 -18.39
N ILE A 12 -0.81 6.80 -17.89
CA ILE A 12 0.36 6.97 -17.02
C ILE A 12 1.54 7.54 -17.82
N LYS A 13 1.72 7.14 -19.09
CA LYS A 13 2.80 7.64 -19.95
C LYS A 13 2.64 9.13 -20.25
N GLU A 14 1.45 9.58 -20.62
CA GLU A 14 1.15 10.99 -20.90
C GLU A 14 1.43 11.89 -19.69
N ASP A 15 0.91 11.52 -18.51
CA ASP A 15 1.16 12.26 -17.26
C ASP A 15 2.64 12.26 -16.85
N VAL A 16 3.37 11.15 -17.06
CA VAL A 16 4.82 11.08 -16.76
C VAL A 16 5.64 11.93 -17.73
N GLU A 17 5.30 11.95 -19.02
CA GLU A 17 5.97 12.81 -20.00
C GLU A 17 5.70 14.30 -19.72
N ASP A 18 4.46 14.68 -19.42
CA ASP A 18 4.09 16.07 -19.10
C ASP A 18 4.81 16.63 -17.85
N VAL A 19 5.16 15.77 -16.88
CA VAL A 19 5.99 16.15 -15.73
C VAL A 19 7.45 16.47 -16.11
N PHE A 20 7.94 16.00 -17.26
CA PHE A 20 9.32 16.19 -17.73
C PHE A 20 9.47 17.05 -19.00
N LYS A 21 8.40 17.43 -19.70
CA LYS A 21 8.45 18.29 -20.90
C LYS A 21 9.10 19.65 -20.62
N ASP A 22 9.96 20.11 -21.54
CA ASP A 22 10.90 21.21 -21.34
C ASP A 22 10.28 22.59 -21.02
N SER A 23 9.03 22.83 -21.45
CA SER A 23 8.23 24.02 -21.15
C SER A 23 7.68 24.04 -19.73
N ASN A 24 7.63 22.89 -19.05
CA ASN A 24 6.90 22.68 -17.80
C ASN A 24 7.79 22.07 -16.71
N LYS A 25 9.03 22.59 -16.58
CA LYS A 25 10.11 22.14 -15.66
C LYS A 25 9.82 22.35 -14.15
N LYS A 26 8.62 21.97 -13.70
CA LYS A 26 8.21 21.95 -12.28
C LYS A 26 9.17 21.10 -11.41
N ILE A 27 9.83 20.11 -12.02
CA ILE A 27 10.81 19.23 -11.37
C ILE A 27 12.02 18.97 -12.28
N ARG A 28 13.23 19.36 -11.85
CA ARG A 28 14.49 18.97 -12.50
C ARG A 28 15.09 17.75 -11.81
N ARG A 29 15.47 16.73 -12.59
CA ARG A 29 16.16 15.52 -12.11
C ARG A 29 17.52 15.86 -11.47
N PRO A 30 17.92 15.23 -10.35
CA PRO A 30 19.21 15.49 -9.70
C PRO A 30 20.36 14.99 -10.58
N TRP A 31 21.45 15.76 -10.67
CA TRP A 31 22.59 15.38 -11.51
C TRP A 31 23.45 14.30 -10.82
N LEU A 32 23.52 13.13 -11.44
CA LEU A 32 24.26 11.97 -10.92
C LEU A 32 25.77 12.25 -10.75
N GLY A 33 26.32 13.21 -11.50
CA GLY A 33 27.72 13.60 -11.41
C GLY A 33 28.13 14.01 -10.00
N PHE A 34 27.26 14.69 -9.22
CA PHE A 34 27.55 15.05 -7.83
C PHE A 34 27.79 13.81 -6.95
N PHE A 35 27.03 12.72 -7.15
CA PHE A 35 27.24 11.49 -6.40
C PHE A 35 28.51 10.75 -6.86
N ILE A 36 28.74 10.66 -8.17
CA ILE A 36 29.91 9.96 -8.73
C ILE A 36 31.21 10.68 -8.33
N ILE A 37 31.29 11.99 -8.53
CA ILE A 37 32.43 12.82 -8.11
C ILE A 37 32.59 12.74 -6.58
N GLY A 38 31.49 12.79 -5.82
CA GLY A 38 31.51 12.68 -4.37
C GLY A 38 32.15 11.38 -3.87
N VAL A 39 31.71 10.24 -4.41
CA VAL A 39 32.27 8.92 -4.09
C VAL A 39 33.71 8.77 -4.55
N ILE A 40 34.05 9.28 -5.74
CA ILE A 40 35.43 9.27 -6.27
C ILE A 40 36.38 10.03 -5.34
N LEU A 41 36.00 11.22 -4.86
CA LEU A 41 36.83 12.03 -3.95
C LEU A 41 37.03 11.34 -2.59
N ILE A 42 36.03 10.62 -2.07
CA ILE A 42 36.14 9.84 -0.83
C ILE A 42 37.08 8.63 -1.00
N ILE A 43 37.02 7.93 -2.15
CA ILE A 43 37.77 6.68 -2.36
C ILE A 43 39.21 6.94 -2.83
N ILE A 44 39.43 7.92 -3.71
CA ILE A 44 40.77 8.18 -4.26
C ILE A 44 41.68 8.88 -3.25
N SER A 45 41.13 9.72 -2.35
CA SER A 45 41.88 10.37 -1.26
C SER A 45 42.77 9.40 -0.44
N PRO A 46 42.24 8.36 0.21
CA PRO A 46 43.05 7.43 1.01
C PRO A 46 43.94 6.52 0.15
N ILE A 47 43.60 6.27 -1.12
CA ILE A 47 44.45 5.50 -2.04
C ILE A 47 45.71 6.30 -2.41
N ILE A 48 45.56 7.56 -2.82
CA ILE A 48 46.70 8.46 -3.08
C ILE A 48 47.53 8.63 -1.80
N TRP A 49 46.88 8.85 -0.65
CA TRP A 49 47.58 8.94 0.63
C TRP A 49 48.41 7.69 0.94
N GLY A 50 47.82 6.50 0.80
CA GLY A 50 48.51 5.22 0.99
C GLY A 50 49.74 5.08 0.09
N ILE A 51 49.62 5.39 -1.21
CA ILE A 51 50.74 5.33 -2.17
C ILE A 51 51.84 6.33 -1.79
N LEU A 52 51.49 7.56 -1.42
CA LEU A 52 52.47 8.59 -1.04
C LEU A 52 53.19 8.28 0.28
N THR A 53 52.51 7.65 1.23
CA THR A 53 53.16 7.18 2.48
C THR A 53 54.04 5.95 2.26
N ALA A 54 53.59 4.98 1.46
CA ALA A 54 54.35 3.75 1.17
C ALA A 54 55.60 3.99 0.31
N THR A 55 55.65 5.08 -0.46
CA THR A 55 56.80 5.46 -1.30
C THR A 55 57.86 6.28 -0.55
N ASN A 56 57.71 6.50 0.76
CA ASN A 56 58.65 7.27 1.60
C ASN A 56 58.99 8.68 1.08
N GLN A 57 58.08 9.31 0.32
CA GLN A 57 58.23 10.71 -0.14
C GLN A 57 57.96 11.69 1.03
N ALA A 58 58.92 11.76 1.95
CA ALA A 58 58.84 12.53 3.20
C ALA A 58 58.49 14.01 2.97
N GLU A 59 58.98 14.59 1.87
CA GLU A 59 58.85 16.01 1.50
C GLU A 59 57.45 16.44 1.05
N PHE A 60 56.44 15.56 1.06
CA PHE A 60 55.06 15.98 0.77
C PHE A 60 54.59 17.05 1.77
N ASN A 61 54.52 18.30 1.32
CA ASN A 61 54.17 19.47 2.13
C ASN A 61 52.87 19.24 2.92
N SER A 62 52.87 19.62 4.20
CA SER A 62 51.73 19.47 5.13
C SER A 62 50.39 19.91 4.54
N TRP A 63 50.39 20.99 3.75
CA TRP A 63 49.18 21.47 3.06
C TRP A 63 48.57 20.45 2.09
N TRP A 64 49.39 19.70 1.33
CA TRP A 64 48.90 18.62 0.48
C TRP A 64 48.41 17.42 1.30
N LYS A 65 49.05 17.13 2.44
CA LYS A 65 48.61 16.09 3.38
C LYS A 65 47.20 16.42 3.94
N ILE A 66 46.99 17.67 4.36
CA ILE A 66 45.68 18.20 4.81
C ILE A 66 44.65 18.17 3.67
N LEU A 67 45.01 18.61 2.47
CA LEU A 67 44.10 18.64 1.32
C LEU A 67 43.62 17.24 0.94
N LEU A 68 44.54 16.28 0.82
CA LEU A 68 44.20 14.90 0.46
C LEU A 68 43.40 14.20 1.56
N VAL A 69 43.85 14.23 2.82
CA VAL A 69 43.27 13.40 3.90
C VAL A 69 42.00 14.02 4.51
N MET A 70 41.89 15.35 4.57
CA MET A 70 40.73 16.02 5.17
C MET A 70 39.84 16.72 4.14
N VAL A 71 40.39 17.55 3.25
CA VAL A 71 39.56 18.41 2.40
C VAL A 71 38.82 17.63 1.31
N LEU A 72 39.49 16.75 0.57
CA LEU A 72 38.84 15.99 -0.52
C LEU A 72 37.73 15.04 -0.02
N PRO A 73 37.89 14.25 1.07
CA PRO A 73 36.79 13.45 1.61
C PRO A 73 35.61 14.28 2.11
N VAL A 74 35.86 15.44 2.73
CA VAL A 74 34.78 16.33 3.21
C VAL A 74 34.00 16.93 2.04
N ILE A 75 34.68 17.40 0.98
CA ILE A 75 34.02 17.84 -0.26
C ILE A 75 33.27 16.67 -0.91
N GLY A 76 33.87 15.48 -0.95
CA GLY A 76 33.25 14.28 -1.52
C GLY A 76 31.97 13.87 -0.80
N ALA A 77 32.01 13.84 0.54
CA ALA A 77 30.86 13.59 1.40
C ALA A 77 29.77 14.66 1.25
N PHE A 78 30.16 15.93 1.14
CA PHE A 78 29.22 17.03 0.88
C PHE A 78 28.50 16.87 -0.46
N LEU A 79 29.22 16.58 -1.56
CA LEU A 79 28.62 16.38 -2.89
C LEU A 79 27.70 15.15 -2.93
N ALA A 80 28.12 14.03 -2.31
CA ALA A 80 27.31 12.82 -2.21
C ALA A 80 26.04 13.05 -1.36
N GLY A 81 26.16 13.73 -0.21
CA GLY A 81 25.04 14.09 0.67
C GLY A 81 24.07 15.06 0.01
N PHE A 82 24.59 16.10 -0.67
CA PHE A 82 23.80 17.06 -1.44
C PHE A 82 22.98 16.38 -2.54
N TYR A 83 23.56 15.41 -3.26
CA TYR A 83 22.81 14.59 -4.21
C TYR A 83 21.67 13.80 -3.54
N GLN A 84 21.88 13.20 -2.35
CA GLN A 84 20.82 12.48 -1.64
C GLN A 84 19.69 13.42 -1.17
N ILE A 85 20.01 14.65 -0.74
CA ILE A 85 19.03 15.69 -0.41
C ILE A 85 18.23 16.08 -1.66
N GLN A 86 18.90 16.36 -2.79
CA GLN A 86 18.22 16.65 -4.05
C GLN A 86 17.34 15.48 -4.51
N LEU A 87 17.82 14.24 -4.46
CA LEU A 87 17.07 13.04 -4.85
C LEU A 87 15.84 12.80 -3.96
N THR A 88 15.94 13.09 -2.66
CA THR A 88 14.82 12.98 -1.72
C THR A 88 13.75 14.03 -2.02
N ASN A 89 14.16 15.29 -2.24
CA ASN A 89 13.23 16.38 -2.57
C ASN A 89 12.62 16.20 -3.97
N PHE A 90 13.40 15.70 -4.93
CA PHE A 90 12.92 15.29 -6.25
C PHE A 90 11.83 14.22 -6.16
N LYS A 91 12.08 13.12 -5.43
CA LYS A 91 11.10 12.03 -5.26
C LYS A 91 9.80 12.53 -4.60
N LYS A 92 9.90 13.39 -3.58
CA LYS A 92 8.73 14.02 -2.94
C LYS A 92 7.92 14.84 -3.95
N LYS A 93 8.55 15.71 -4.74
CA LYS A 93 7.89 16.50 -5.79
C LYS A 93 7.26 15.63 -6.87
N LEU A 94 7.95 14.56 -7.30
CA LEU A 94 7.45 13.66 -8.34
C LEU A 94 6.18 12.94 -7.88
N LYS A 95 6.20 12.43 -6.63
CA LYS A 95 5.03 11.82 -5.97
C LYS A 95 3.85 12.79 -5.82
N SER A 96 4.09 14.10 -5.72
CA SER A 96 3.04 15.13 -5.66
C SER A 96 2.65 15.75 -7.01
N GLN A 97 3.13 15.22 -8.14
CA GLN A 97 2.63 15.57 -9.48
C GLN A 97 1.94 14.39 -10.18
N ILE A 98 2.30 13.15 -9.82
CA ILE A 98 1.66 11.94 -10.33
C ILE A 98 0.31 11.76 -9.63
N ASN A 99 -0.79 11.78 -10.40
CA ASN A 99 -2.15 11.64 -9.87
C ASN A 99 -2.56 10.16 -9.76
N PHE A 100 -2.17 9.51 -8.65
CA PHE A 100 -2.53 8.11 -8.41
C PHE A 100 -4.05 7.89 -8.34
N ASN A 101 -4.83 8.83 -7.77
CA ASN A 101 -6.30 8.76 -7.72
C ASN A 101 -6.91 8.56 -9.12
N LYS A 102 -6.48 9.36 -10.10
CA LYS A 102 -6.86 9.25 -11.52
C LYS A 102 -6.57 7.84 -12.08
N TYR A 103 -5.41 7.27 -11.76
CA TYR A 103 -5.02 5.96 -12.27
C TYR A 103 -5.79 4.79 -11.61
N TYR A 104 -5.99 4.82 -10.30
CA TYR A 104 -6.81 3.80 -9.62
C TYR A 104 -8.27 3.91 -10.08
N LYS A 105 -8.81 5.12 -10.30
CA LYS A 105 -10.15 5.30 -10.89
C LYS A 105 -10.26 4.62 -12.26
N ALA A 106 -9.37 4.95 -13.19
CA ALA A 106 -9.37 4.35 -14.54
C ALA A 106 -9.18 2.83 -14.50
N GLY A 107 -8.25 2.35 -13.66
CA GLY A 107 -8.00 0.92 -13.50
C GLY A 107 -9.16 0.14 -12.87
N LEU A 108 -9.87 0.71 -11.89
CA LEU A 108 -11.09 0.13 -11.32
C LEU A 108 -12.25 0.10 -12.33
N GLN A 109 -12.43 1.16 -13.12
CA GLN A 109 -13.43 1.19 -14.20
C GLN A 109 -13.18 0.06 -15.22
N ILE A 110 -11.94 -0.06 -15.73
CA ILE A 110 -11.50 -1.15 -16.61
C ILE A 110 -11.69 -2.53 -15.96
N SER A 111 -11.52 -2.63 -14.63
CA SER A 111 -11.51 -3.93 -13.96
C SER A 111 -12.84 -4.40 -13.40
N ILE A 112 -13.82 -3.51 -13.24
CA ILE A 112 -15.15 -3.83 -12.69
C ILE A 112 -16.23 -3.78 -13.79
N ASP A 113 -15.92 -3.16 -14.95
CA ASP A 113 -16.85 -2.95 -16.07
C ASP A 113 -18.10 -2.15 -15.65
N ARG A 114 -17.87 -1.15 -14.77
CA ARG A 114 -18.88 -0.26 -14.19
C ARG A 114 -18.31 1.14 -13.98
N GLU A 115 -19.20 2.13 -13.98
CA GLU A 115 -18.86 3.51 -13.66
C GLU A 115 -18.47 3.66 -12.17
N VAL A 116 -17.21 4.01 -11.94
CA VAL A 116 -16.71 4.53 -10.66
C VAL A 116 -16.96 6.04 -10.65
N ASN A 117 -17.75 6.53 -9.69
CA ASN A 117 -18.05 7.95 -9.51
C ASN A 117 -16.83 8.72 -9.03
N ASP A 118 -16.16 8.22 -7.98
CA ASP A 118 -14.95 8.82 -7.41
C ASP A 118 -13.99 7.74 -6.87
N CYS A 119 -12.71 8.06 -6.78
CA CYS A 119 -11.68 7.20 -6.23
C CYS A 119 -10.54 8.05 -5.67
N LEU A 120 -10.38 8.06 -4.34
CA LEU A 120 -9.45 8.91 -3.61
C LEU A 120 -8.58 8.08 -2.66
N ILE A 121 -7.26 8.28 -2.72
CA ILE A 121 -6.36 7.82 -1.68
C ILE A 121 -6.42 8.81 -0.51
N GLN A 122 -6.74 8.31 0.68
CA GLN A 122 -6.88 9.11 1.91
C GLN A 122 -6.28 8.38 3.11
N ASN A 123 -5.87 9.12 4.15
CA ASN A 123 -5.37 8.51 5.39
C ASN A 123 -6.52 7.93 6.25
N ASN A 124 -7.76 8.29 5.94
CA ASN A 124 -8.96 7.83 6.63
C ASN A 124 -9.74 6.88 5.72
N LYS A 125 -10.31 5.82 6.32
CA LYS A 125 -11.36 4.99 5.72
C LYS A 125 -12.69 5.76 5.67
N ILE A 126 -13.62 5.35 4.81
CA ILE A 126 -15.03 5.77 4.83
C ILE A 126 -15.67 5.32 6.15
N THR A 127 -16.54 6.17 6.71
CA THR A 127 -17.29 5.91 7.94
C THR A 127 -18.10 4.62 7.83
N SER A 128 -18.26 3.88 8.93
CA SER A 128 -18.94 2.58 8.92
C SER A 128 -19.73 2.38 10.19
N ALA A 129 -20.90 1.73 10.10
CA ALA A 129 -21.75 1.38 11.25
C ALA A 129 -21.06 0.47 12.30
N PHE A 130 -19.86 -0.03 12.02
CA PHE A 130 -19.00 -0.75 12.95
C PHE A 130 -17.97 0.17 13.60
N ASP A 131 -18.00 0.20 14.93
CA ASP A 131 -16.87 0.62 15.73
C ASP A 131 -15.76 -0.43 15.63
N LEU A 132 -14.87 -0.24 14.65
CA LEU A 132 -13.72 -1.09 14.40
C LEU A 132 -12.46 -0.23 14.30
N LYS A 133 -11.82 -0.13 15.50
CA LYS A 133 -9.33 0.51 16.78
C LYS A 133 -7.94 -0.29 16.63
N GLU A 134 -7.10 0.21 15.70
CA GLU A 134 -6.31 -0.60 14.77
C GLU A 134 -5.47 -1.69 15.43
N TYR A 135 -5.94 -2.94 15.31
CA TYR A 135 -5.30 -4.16 15.80
C TYR A 135 -4.54 -3.98 17.12
N SER A 136 -5.17 -3.30 18.10
CA SER A 136 -4.65 -3.06 19.45
C SER A 136 -4.19 -4.35 20.16
N HIS A 137 -4.65 -5.49 19.65
CA HIS A 137 -4.07 -6.82 19.77
C HIS A 137 -2.57 -6.88 19.87
N LEU A 138 -1.89 -6.45 18.81
CA LEU A 138 -0.54 -6.93 18.52
C LEU A 138 0.35 -6.62 19.73
N ASP A 139 0.86 -7.70 20.35
CA ASP A 139 1.45 -7.73 21.69
C ASP A 139 2.48 -6.60 21.88
N SER A 140 2.79 -6.20 23.11
CA SER A 140 3.58 -4.99 23.46
C SER A 140 4.95 -4.80 22.76
N SER A 141 5.43 -5.82 22.06
CA SER A 141 6.60 -5.81 21.17
C SER A 141 6.32 -5.31 19.73
N TRP A 142 5.11 -5.53 19.20
CA TRP A 142 4.72 -5.25 17.82
C TRP A 142 4.40 -3.76 17.62
N LYS A 143 4.75 -3.20 16.45
CA LYS A 143 4.46 -1.79 16.11
C LYS A 143 3.70 -1.68 14.80
N LEU A 144 2.50 -1.09 14.84
CA LEU A 144 1.81 -0.66 13.62
C LEU A 144 2.49 0.59 13.05
N SER A 145 2.60 0.65 11.73
CA SER A 145 3.12 1.83 11.03
C SER A 145 2.03 2.91 10.97
N LYS A 146 2.24 4.04 11.65
CA LYS A 146 1.31 5.20 11.73
C LYS A 146 0.84 5.83 10.39
N ASN A 147 1.30 5.31 9.26
CA ASN A 147 0.92 5.76 7.92
C ASN A 147 -0.10 4.75 7.35
N HIS A 148 -1.31 4.77 7.87
CA HIS A 148 -2.43 4.07 7.23
C HIS A 148 -2.92 4.91 6.05
N SER A 149 -3.16 4.24 4.93
CA SER A 149 -3.60 4.81 3.66
C SER A 149 -4.66 3.86 3.11
N PHE A 150 -5.77 4.42 2.66
CA PHE A 150 -6.93 3.72 2.16
C PHE A 150 -7.25 4.23 0.75
N LEU A 151 -7.56 3.31 -0.16
CA LEU A 151 -8.19 3.64 -1.42
C LEU A 151 -9.70 3.62 -1.18
N ASN A 152 -10.31 4.80 -1.12
CA ASN A 152 -11.75 4.99 -0.98
C ASN A 152 -12.33 5.17 -2.38
N PHE A 153 -13.43 4.49 -2.71
CA PHE A 153 -14.07 4.59 -4.02
C PHE A 153 -15.59 4.46 -3.96
N ASP A 154 -16.26 5.15 -4.87
CA ASP A 154 -17.70 5.39 -4.89
C ASP A 154 -18.29 4.89 -6.22
N PHE A 155 -19.40 4.18 -6.15
CA PHE A 155 -20.27 3.83 -7.27
C PHE A 155 -21.69 4.28 -6.96
N LYS A 156 -22.53 4.40 -7.99
CA LYS A 156 -23.93 4.85 -7.93
C LYS A 156 -24.76 4.36 -6.73
N ASN A 157 -24.53 3.13 -6.26
CA ASN A 157 -25.29 2.50 -5.18
C ASN A 157 -24.49 2.26 -3.88
N PHE A 158 -23.17 2.51 -3.85
CA PHE A 158 -22.35 2.21 -2.66
C PHE A 158 -20.98 2.91 -2.64
N GLN A 159 -20.47 3.12 -1.41
CA GLN A 159 -19.09 3.51 -1.15
C GLN A 159 -18.31 2.35 -0.53
N ALA A 160 -17.02 2.23 -0.87
CA ALA A 160 -16.12 1.20 -0.36
C ALA A 160 -14.71 1.72 -0.03
N SER A 161 -14.14 1.22 1.07
CA SER A 161 -12.73 1.43 1.43
C SER A 161 -11.92 0.15 1.31
N TYR A 162 -10.73 0.28 0.73
CA TYR A 162 -9.72 -0.76 0.65
C TYR A 162 -8.44 -0.29 1.36
N GLY A 163 -8.06 -0.97 2.44
CA GLY A 163 -6.87 -0.67 3.23
C GLY A 163 -5.93 -1.87 3.40
N VAL A 164 -4.63 -1.61 3.50
CA VAL A 164 -3.60 -2.63 3.69
C VAL A 164 -3.10 -2.62 5.14
N VAL A 165 -3.14 -3.78 5.79
CA VAL A 165 -2.65 -3.98 7.16
C VAL A 165 -1.44 -4.90 7.14
N ASN A 166 -0.30 -4.37 7.58
CA ASN A 166 0.93 -5.13 7.84
C ASN A 166 1.12 -5.36 9.35
N TYR A 167 1.80 -6.44 9.73
CA TYR A 167 2.09 -6.78 11.13
C TYR A 167 3.39 -7.63 11.29
N GLU A 168 4.11 -7.45 12.39
CA GLU A 168 5.46 -8.00 12.66
C GLU A 168 5.46 -9.01 13.84
N ARG A 169 5.34 -10.32 13.58
CA ARG A 169 5.25 -11.31 14.67
C ARG A 169 6.57 -11.54 15.39
N TYR A 170 6.65 -11.12 16.64
CA TYR A 170 7.69 -11.58 17.55
C TYR A 170 7.50 -13.08 17.88
N VAL A 171 8.53 -13.88 17.60
CA VAL A 171 8.63 -15.30 17.95
C VAL A 171 9.94 -15.51 18.71
N ASN A 172 9.85 -16.06 19.93
CA ASN A 172 11.00 -16.50 20.73
C ASN A 172 12.17 -15.50 20.82
N LYS A 173 11.87 -14.22 21.07
CA LYS A 173 12.82 -13.08 21.18
C LYS A 173 13.67 -12.79 19.94
N LYS A 174 13.51 -13.52 18.83
CA LYS A 174 14.14 -13.22 17.54
C LYS A 174 13.20 -12.40 16.66
N HIS A 175 13.76 -11.58 15.76
CA HIS A 175 12.98 -10.82 14.78
C HIS A 175 12.65 -11.71 13.58
N GLU A 176 11.65 -12.57 13.72
CA GLU A 176 11.09 -13.34 12.59
C GLU A 176 10.05 -12.49 11.87
N TYR A 177 10.38 -11.98 10.69
CA TYR A 177 9.48 -11.15 9.88
C TYR A 177 8.36 -11.98 9.23
N CYS A 178 7.44 -12.53 10.04
CA CYS A 178 6.21 -13.20 9.58
C CYS A 178 5.19 -12.17 9.04
N LYS A 179 5.56 -11.51 7.96
CA LYS A 179 4.65 -10.71 7.15
C LYS A 179 3.52 -11.61 6.64
N GLN A 180 2.28 -11.20 6.88
CA GLN A 180 1.15 -11.61 6.06
C GLN A 180 0.33 -10.35 5.80
N GLU A 181 0.09 -10.04 4.53
CA GLU A 181 -0.79 -8.95 4.17
C GLU A 181 -2.25 -9.27 4.51
N PHE A 182 -2.95 -8.31 5.09
CA PHE A 182 -4.40 -8.33 5.20
C PHE A 182 -5.03 -7.12 4.55
N PHE A 183 -6.20 -7.37 3.99
CA PHE A 183 -6.96 -6.44 3.19
C PHE A 183 -8.23 -6.14 3.95
N GLN A 184 -8.40 -4.87 4.29
CA GLN A 184 -9.56 -4.36 4.99
C GLN A 184 -10.54 -3.86 3.94
N LEU A 185 -11.63 -4.61 3.77
CA LEU A 185 -12.80 -4.18 3.00
C LEU A 185 -13.81 -3.56 3.97
N ILE A 186 -14.29 -2.37 3.65
CA ILE A 186 -15.48 -1.77 4.24
C ILE A 186 -16.40 -1.38 3.09
N CYS A 187 -17.69 -1.69 3.15
CA CYS A 187 -18.62 -1.39 2.08
C CYS A 187 -20.06 -1.20 2.59
N LEU A 188 -20.86 -0.45 1.82
CA LEU A 188 -22.30 -0.24 1.92
C LEU A 188 -22.76 0.69 3.07
N GLU A 189 -22.86 1.98 2.75
CA GLU A 189 -24.06 2.75 3.10
C GLU A 189 -25.05 2.68 1.92
N ALA A 190 -26.32 2.52 2.25
CA ALA A 190 -27.42 3.01 1.44
C ALA A 190 -28.25 3.92 2.37
N ASP A 191 -28.49 5.14 1.91
CA ASP A 191 -28.92 6.33 2.65
C ASP A 191 -27.92 6.90 3.68
N LYS A 192 -27.62 8.20 3.54
CA LYS A 192 -26.65 8.94 4.37
C LYS A 192 -27.32 9.55 5.59
N SER A 193 -27.23 8.88 6.73
CA SER A 193 -27.53 9.47 8.05
C SER A 193 -26.83 8.70 9.16
N HIS A 194 -26.50 9.40 10.25
CA HIS A 194 -25.85 8.92 11.50
C HIS A 194 -24.31 8.86 11.49
N ASP A 195 -23.67 9.96 11.92
CA ASP A 195 -22.27 9.97 12.38
C ASP A 195 -22.13 9.24 13.73
N PHE A 196 -21.07 8.43 13.91
CA PHE A 196 -20.68 7.85 15.20
C PHE A 196 -19.16 7.63 15.32
N GLU A 197 -18.65 7.68 16.57
CA GLU A 197 -17.21 7.60 16.91
C GLU A 197 -16.69 6.15 17.12
N MET A 198 -15.41 5.99 17.52
CA MET A 198 -14.75 4.68 17.65
C MET A 198 -13.99 4.44 18.97
N PHE A 199 -14.16 3.24 19.56
CA PHE A 199 -13.50 2.62 20.71
C PHE A 199 -13.41 1.08 20.53
N PHE A 200 -12.20 0.56 20.29
CA PHE A 200 -11.96 -0.89 20.20
C PHE A 200 -10.82 -1.37 21.14
N LYS A 201 -11.10 -2.41 21.95
CA LYS A 201 -10.28 -2.90 23.09
C LYS A 201 -9.94 -4.40 22.95
N THR A 202 -8.99 -4.88 23.74
CA THR A 202 -8.19 -6.07 23.45
C THR A 202 -8.69 -7.45 23.93
N TYR A 203 -8.77 -8.36 22.97
CA TYR A 203 -8.28 -9.76 22.90
C TYR A 203 -9.32 -10.86 23.12
N LYS A 204 -9.25 -11.86 22.23
CA LYS A 204 -10.41 -12.38 21.49
C LYS A 204 -11.13 -11.22 20.75
N PHE A 205 -12.17 -11.53 19.97
CA PHE A 205 -13.16 -10.50 19.67
C PHE A 205 -13.99 -10.30 20.94
N ASN A 206 -13.59 -9.34 21.77
CA ASN A 206 -14.51 -8.72 22.73
C ASN A 206 -15.49 -7.88 21.92
N LEU A 207 -16.47 -8.57 21.37
CA LEU A 207 -17.63 -7.99 20.72
C LEU A 207 -18.36 -7.14 21.77
N ASP A 208 -18.72 -5.91 21.41
CA ASP A 208 -19.60 -5.12 22.27
C ASP A 208 -20.94 -5.82 22.48
N LYS A 209 -21.56 -5.56 23.63
CA LYS A 209 -22.81 -6.18 24.08
C LYS A 209 -23.89 -6.10 22.99
N GLY A 210 -24.06 -7.20 22.25
CA GLY A 210 -25.00 -7.33 21.14
C GLY A 210 -24.43 -8.09 19.95
N HIS A 211 -23.16 -7.85 19.59
CA HIS A 211 -22.52 -8.56 18.48
C HIS A 211 -22.05 -9.97 18.91
N ASN A 212 -22.31 -10.99 18.10
CA ASN A 212 -21.98 -12.40 18.38
C ASN A 212 -21.43 -13.11 17.14
N LYS A 213 -20.69 -14.24 17.29
CA LYS A 213 -20.43 -15.14 16.16
C LYS A 213 -21.76 -15.78 15.77
N VAL A 214 -22.16 -15.62 14.51
CA VAL A 214 -23.38 -16.21 13.97
C VAL A 214 -23.04 -17.58 13.36
N SER A 215 -23.86 -18.58 13.67
CA SER A 215 -23.87 -19.87 12.98
C SER A 215 -25.11 -19.93 12.08
N LEU A 216 -24.91 -19.97 10.77
CA LEU A 216 -25.98 -20.19 9.79
C LEU A 216 -26.17 -21.70 9.56
N GLU A 217 -27.11 -22.13 8.71
CA GLU A 217 -27.40 -23.56 8.54
C GLU A 217 -26.29 -24.35 7.82
N SER A 218 -25.43 -23.69 7.04
CA SER A 218 -24.30 -24.38 6.39
C SER A 218 -23.16 -24.60 7.39
N THR A 219 -23.04 -25.84 7.84
CA THR A 219 -21.96 -26.30 8.73
C THR A 219 -20.57 -26.14 8.09
N GLU A 220 -20.46 -26.22 6.76
CA GLU A 220 -19.21 -25.99 6.04
C GLU A 220 -18.84 -24.50 6.01
N PHE A 221 -19.81 -23.63 5.71
CA PHE A 221 -19.62 -22.18 5.75
C PHE A 221 -19.17 -21.71 7.13
N ASN A 222 -19.82 -22.17 8.21
CA ASN A 222 -19.46 -21.78 9.59
C ASN A 222 -18.04 -22.22 10.03
N LYS A 223 -17.47 -23.25 9.38
CA LYS A 223 -16.08 -23.73 9.59
C LYS A 223 -15.06 -22.88 8.83
N LEU A 224 -15.37 -22.47 7.61
CA LEU A 224 -14.46 -21.73 6.73
C LEU A 224 -14.56 -20.20 6.86
N VAL A 225 -15.70 -19.69 7.34
CA VAL A 225 -16.01 -18.27 7.48
C VAL A 225 -16.35 -17.93 8.92
N ASN A 226 -15.67 -16.94 9.50
CA ASN A 226 -16.04 -16.38 10.80
C ASN A 226 -16.96 -15.17 10.59
N LEU A 227 -18.26 -15.42 10.58
CA LEU A 227 -19.30 -14.40 10.46
C LEU A 227 -19.73 -13.88 11.85
N TYR A 228 -19.77 -12.56 12.00
CA TYR A 228 -20.21 -11.86 13.21
C TYR A 228 -21.32 -10.87 12.88
N SER A 229 -22.33 -10.74 13.74
CA SER A 229 -23.42 -9.77 13.56
C SER A 229 -24.09 -9.42 14.89
N SER A 230 -24.82 -8.30 14.94
CA SER A 230 -25.75 -7.95 16.01
C SER A 230 -27.04 -8.77 15.95
N ASP A 231 -27.42 -9.22 14.76
CA ASP A 231 -28.62 -10.01 14.52
C ASP A 231 -28.32 -11.15 13.53
N GLN A 232 -28.76 -12.35 13.89
CA GLN A 232 -28.68 -13.53 13.03
C GLN A 232 -29.63 -13.41 11.82
N ILE A 233 -30.74 -12.67 11.93
CA ILE A 233 -31.68 -12.44 10.82
C ILE A 233 -31.10 -11.44 9.81
N GLU A 234 -30.46 -10.35 10.25
CA GLU A 234 -29.63 -9.48 9.39
C GLU A 234 -28.53 -10.29 8.66
N ALA A 235 -27.73 -11.06 9.41
CA ALA A 235 -26.69 -11.92 8.83
C ALA A 235 -27.27 -12.91 7.80
N ARG A 236 -28.45 -13.48 8.09
CA ARG A 236 -29.17 -14.42 7.23
C ARG A 236 -29.71 -13.77 5.94
N LYS A 237 -30.10 -12.50 5.96
CA LYS A 237 -30.52 -11.75 4.76
C LYS A 237 -29.35 -11.50 3.80
N VAL A 238 -28.15 -11.24 4.33
CA VAL A 238 -26.92 -11.09 3.53
C VAL A 238 -26.40 -12.46 3.05
N PHE A 239 -26.55 -13.51 3.87
CA PHE A 239 -26.11 -14.88 3.59
C PHE A 239 -27.27 -15.92 3.55
N PRO A 240 -28.15 -15.87 2.53
CA PRO A 240 -29.05 -16.96 2.16
C PRO A 240 -28.25 -18.19 1.66
N PRO A 241 -28.86 -19.39 1.54
CA PRO A 241 -28.14 -20.63 1.22
C PRO A 241 -27.34 -20.54 -0.08
N ILE A 242 -27.95 -19.93 -1.11
CA ILE A 242 -27.37 -19.75 -2.44
C ILE A 242 -26.08 -18.90 -2.37
N LYS A 243 -26.07 -17.80 -1.60
CA LYS A 243 -24.88 -16.95 -1.45
C LYS A 243 -23.80 -17.64 -0.62
N MET A 244 -24.18 -18.40 0.42
CA MET A 244 -23.20 -19.22 1.15
C MET A 244 -22.53 -20.27 0.25
N GLN A 245 -23.28 -20.95 -0.62
CA GLN A 245 -22.69 -21.91 -1.56
C GLN A 245 -21.73 -21.23 -2.54
N LYS A 246 -22.14 -20.12 -3.17
CA LYS A 246 -21.25 -19.32 -4.05
C LYS A 246 -19.94 -18.89 -3.35
N VAL A 247 -19.99 -18.57 -2.05
CA VAL A 247 -18.79 -18.26 -1.24
C VAL A 247 -17.92 -19.50 -1.03
N LEU A 248 -18.50 -20.67 -0.73
CA LEU A 248 -17.76 -21.94 -0.60
C LEU A 248 -17.08 -22.34 -1.93
N ASP A 249 -17.81 -22.28 -3.05
CA ASP A 249 -17.31 -22.61 -4.38
C ASP A 249 -16.11 -21.72 -4.78
N SER A 250 -16.14 -20.44 -4.37
CA SER A 250 -15.04 -19.50 -4.58
C SER A 250 -13.85 -19.76 -3.65
N LEU A 251 -14.08 -20.07 -2.37
CA LEU A 251 -13.03 -20.39 -1.39
C LEU A 251 -12.28 -21.69 -1.68
N ASN A 252 -12.89 -22.62 -2.40
CA ASN A 252 -12.27 -23.87 -2.84
C ASN A 252 -11.27 -23.69 -4.01
N GLN A 253 -11.22 -22.50 -4.64
CA GLN A 253 -10.23 -22.17 -5.65
C GLN A 253 -8.89 -21.76 -5.01
N LYS A 254 -7.78 -22.39 -5.45
CA LYS A 254 -6.51 -22.33 -4.70
C LYS A 254 -5.91 -20.92 -4.54
N ASP A 255 -6.16 -20.03 -5.51
CA ASP A 255 -5.54 -18.70 -5.61
C ASP A 255 -6.49 -17.53 -5.32
N LYS A 256 -7.71 -17.81 -4.81
CA LYS A 256 -8.67 -16.78 -4.39
C LYS A 256 -8.41 -16.27 -2.97
N ALA A 257 -8.81 -15.03 -2.72
CA ALA A 257 -8.71 -14.37 -1.43
C ALA A 257 -9.52 -15.10 -0.34
N ARG A 258 -8.95 -15.24 0.85
CA ARG A 258 -9.57 -15.98 1.97
C ARG A 258 -9.99 -15.05 3.10
N PHE A 259 -11.26 -15.10 3.47
CA PHE A 259 -11.81 -14.34 4.59
C PHE A 259 -11.23 -14.84 5.91
N ARG A 260 -10.81 -13.92 6.77
CA ARG A 260 -10.48 -14.23 8.17
C ARG A 260 -11.69 -14.05 9.07
N PHE A 261 -12.41 -12.95 8.85
CA PHE A 261 -13.64 -12.61 9.53
C PHE A 261 -14.46 -11.62 8.70
N LEU A 262 -15.78 -11.70 8.86
CA LEU A 262 -16.78 -10.82 8.26
C LEU A 262 -17.70 -10.33 9.36
N PHE A 263 -18.03 -9.04 9.34
CA PHE A 263 -18.99 -8.39 10.22
C PHE A 263 -20.15 -7.85 9.38
N VAL A 264 -21.38 -8.09 9.82
CA VAL A 264 -22.64 -7.62 9.21
C VAL A 264 -23.44 -6.84 10.24
N LYS A 265 -24.01 -5.69 9.83
CA LYS A 265 -24.88 -4.84 10.66
C LYS A 265 -25.68 -3.92 9.76
N LYS A 266 -27.01 -4.03 9.77
CA LYS A 266 -27.90 -3.39 8.79
C LYS A 266 -27.40 -3.64 7.35
N ASN A 267 -27.07 -2.58 6.61
CA ASN A 267 -26.55 -2.65 5.24
C ASN A 267 -25.02 -2.84 5.18
N THR A 268 -24.28 -2.44 6.21
CA THR A 268 -22.80 -2.35 6.14
C THR A 268 -22.15 -3.71 6.32
N ILE A 269 -21.11 -3.97 5.53
CA ILE A 269 -20.25 -5.16 5.62
C ILE A 269 -18.80 -4.72 5.81
N PHE A 270 -18.15 -5.30 6.82
CA PHE A 270 -16.70 -5.15 7.05
C PHE A 270 -16.04 -6.52 6.97
N GLY A 271 -14.92 -6.63 6.25
CA GLY A 271 -14.16 -7.86 6.14
C GLY A 271 -12.65 -7.65 6.33
N GLN A 272 -12.00 -8.56 7.06
CA GLN A 272 -10.58 -8.79 6.87
C GLN A 272 -10.38 -10.01 5.99
N ILE A 273 -9.66 -9.80 4.90
CA ILE A 273 -9.39 -10.78 3.84
C ILE A 273 -7.88 -10.97 3.73
N LYS A 274 -7.42 -12.13 3.31
CA LYS A 274 -6.03 -12.41 2.92
C LYS A 274 -6.00 -12.81 1.45
N THR A 275 -5.48 -11.94 0.58
CA THR A 275 -5.07 -12.31 -0.78
C THR A 275 -3.61 -12.79 -0.77
N PHE A 276 -3.01 -12.98 -1.95
CA PHE A 276 -1.66 -13.54 -2.11
C PHE A 276 -0.79 -12.82 -3.17
N ASN A 277 -1.25 -11.73 -3.79
CA ASN A 277 -0.63 -11.17 -5.01
C ASN A 277 0.31 -9.97 -4.77
N ALA A 278 -0.19 -8.85 -4.25
CA ALA A 278 0.58 -7.62 -4.10
C ALA A 278 1.50 -7.68 -2.87
N LYS A 279 2.82 -7.57 -3.10
CA LYS A 279 3.83 -7.56 -2.04
C LYS A 279 4.01 -6.14 -1.48
N HIS A 280 3.15 -5.77 -0.55
CA HIS A 280 3.20 -4.45 0.10
C HIS A 280 4.47 -4.26 0.94
N ALA A 281 5.13 -3.11 0.89
CA ALA A 281 6.15 -2.79 1.90
C ALA A 281 5.51 -2.66 3.30
N PHE A 282 6.29 -2.83 4.38
CA PHE A 282 5.79 -2.65 5.76
C PHE A 282 5.14 -1.28 5.99
N ARG A 283 5.57 -0.26 5.22
CA ARG A 283 5.00 1.11 5.21
C ARG A 283 4.40 1.46 3.83
N SER A 284 3.74 0.52 3.16
CA SER A 284 3.22 0.70 1.79
C SER A 284 2.13 1.76 1.71
N ASP A 285 2.42 2.88 1.07
CA ASP A 285 1.43 3.87 0.61
C ASP A 285 0.92 3.47 -0.79
N PHE A 286 -0.36 3.73 -1.09
CA PHE A 286 -0.92 3.64 -2.45
C PHE A 286 -0.24 4.61 -3.43
N ASN A 287 0.47 5.62 -2.93
CA ASN A 287 1.28 6.54 -3.73
C ASN A 287 2.78 6.16 -3.80
N ASP A 288 3.23 5.05 -3.18
CA ASP A 288 4.65 4.64 -3.18
C ASP A 288 5.01 3.73 -4.36
N PHE A 289 5.83 4.25 -5.27
CA PHE A 289 6.33 3.56 -6.47
C PHE A 289 7.87 3.49 -6.49
N LYS A 290 8.41 2.53 -7.26
CA LYS A 290 9.85 2.47 -7.55
C LYS A 290 10.24 3.53 -8.58
N TYR A 291 10.98 4.55 -8.16
CA TYR A 291 11.59 5.51 -9.07
C TYR A 291 12.67 4.86 -9.96
N ASP A 292 12.61 5.12 -11.27
CA ASP A 292 13.67 4.85 -12.23
C ASP A 292 14.08 6.16 -12.95
N LYS A 293 15.30 6.21 -13.48
CA LYS A 293 15.80 7.35 -14.28
C LYS A 293 15.29 7.30 -15.72
N ASP A 294 14.88 6.15 -16.20
CA ASP A 294 14.26 6.01 -17.52
C ASP A 294 12.75 6.29 -17.43
N ASN A 295 12.17 6.97 -18.42
CA ASN A 295 10.74 7.36 -18.39
C ASN A 295 9.83 6.15 -18.60
N ASP A 296 10.12 5.29 -19.58
CA ASP A 296 9.29 4.10 -19.85
C ASP A 296 9.38 3.10 -18.68
N LYS A 297 10.55 2.93 -18.05
CA LYS A 297 10.66 2.14 -16.82
C LYS A 297 9.94 2.77 -15.63
N LEU A 298 9.87 4.09 -15.54
CA LEU A 298 9.08 4.78 -14.52
C LEU A 298 7.57 4.52 -14.74
N VAL A 299 7.09 4.62 -15.98
CA VAL A 299 5.73 4.23 -16.38
C VAL A 299 5.45 2.77 -16.02
N ASP A 300 6.32 1.84 -16.40
CA ASP A 300 6.18 0.41 -16.07
C ASP A 300 6.16 0.15 -14.55
N ASN A 301 6.99 0.83 -13.76
CA ASN A 301 6.99 0.68 -12.30
C ASN A 301 5.70 1.20 -11.66
N ILE A 302 5.11 2.28 -12.18
CA ILE A 302 3.83 2.84 -11.72
C ILE A 302 2.67 1.92 -12.15
N TYR A 303 2.60 1.59 -13.44
CA TYR A 303 1.61 0.68 -14.01
C TYR A 303 1.58 -0.68 -13.31
N LYS A 304 2.76 -1.27 -13.04
CA LYS A 304 2.88 -2.56 -12.35
C LYS A 304 2.38 -2.50 -10.91
N LYS A 305 2.66 -1.43 -10.16
CA LYS A 305 2.09 -1.24 -8.82
C LYS A 305 0.58 -1.25 -8.87
N ILE A 306 0.01 -0.38 -9.72
CA ILE A 306 -1.44 -0.17 -9.79
C ILE A 306 -2.15 -1.46 -10.22
N THR A 307 -1.66 -2.13 -11.27
CA THR A 307 -2.25 -3.40 -11.73
C THR A 307 -2.11 -4.55 -10.73
N GLN A 308 -1.04 -4.59 -9.92
CA GLN A 308 -0.90 -5.58 -8.84
C GLN A 308 -1.89 -5.31 -7.68
N GLU A 309 -2.01 -4.06 -7.24
CA GLU A 309 -2.92 -3.71 -6.14
C GLU A 309 -4.39 -3.80 -6.58
N LEU A 310 -4.69 -3.46 -7.85
CA LEU A 310 -5.99 -3.72 -8.47
C LEU A 310 -6.28 -5.22 -8.59
N ALA A 311 -5.30 -6.09 -8.85
CA ALA A 311 -5.55 -7.53 -8.90
C ALA A 311 -6.11 -8.06 -7.57
N ASP A 312 -5.63 -7.54 -6.44
CA ASP A 312 -6.16 -7.86 -5.11
C ASP A 312 -7.53 -7.24 -4.85
N ILE A 313 -7.75 -5.97 -5.20
CA ILE A 313 -9.08 -5.34 -5.13
C ILE A 313 -10.10 -6.12 -5.98
N ASN A 314 -9.70 -6.65 -7.14
CA ASN A 314 -10.55 -7.49 -7.98
C ASN A 314 -10.95 -8.81 -7.29
N GLN A 315 -10.06 -9.46 -6.54
CA GLN A 315 -10.44 -10.66 -5.77
C GLN A 315 -11.48 -10.35 -4.68
N ILE A 316 -11.53 -9.11 -4.20
CA ILE A 316 -12.54 -8.61 -3.24
C ILE A 316 -13.84 -8.25 -3.97
N ASN A 317 -13.76 -7.64 -5.15
CA ASN A 317 -14.93 -7.36 -5.98
C ASN A 317 -15.61 -8.65 -6.48
N ASP A 318 -14.87 -9.70 -6.80
CA ASP A 318 -15.43 -11.03 -7.10
C ASP A 318 -16.35 -11.52 -5.96
N PHE A 319 -15.98 -11.24 -4.70
CA PHE A 319 -16.78 -11.59 -3.53
C PHE A 319 -17.99 -10.66 -3.33
N LEU A 320 -17.84 -9.35 -3.54
CA LEU A 320 -18.97 -8.42 -3.51
C LEU A 320 -20.02 -8.76 -4.59
N ASN A 321 -19.58 -9.21 -5.78
CA ASN A 321 -20.43 -9.79 -6.83
C ASN A 321 -21.13 -11.08 -6.36
N ILE A 322 -20.41 -12.01 -5.72
CA ILE A 322 -20.97 -13.25 -5.16
C ILE A 322 -22.08 -12.96 -4.12
N LEU A 323 -21.90 -11.90 -3.33
CA LEU A 323 -22.90 -11.44 -2.38
C LEU A 323 -24.02 -10.59 -3.00
N GLU A 324 -23.99 -10.32 -4.31
CA GLU A 324 -24.98 -9.55 -5.09
C GLU A 324 -25.35 -8.23 -4.36
N LEU A 325 -24.33 -7.47 -4.00
CA LEU A 325 -24.47 -6.23 -3.21
C LEU A 325 -24.63 -4.98 -4.08
N TYR A 326 -24.61 -5.13 -5.41
CA TYR A 326 -24.66 -4.05 -6.39
C TYR A 326 -25.03 -4.52 -7.81
#